data_AF-A0A9D3NZ02-F1
#
_entry.id   AF-A0A9D3NZ02-F1
#
_cell.length_a   1.000
_cell.length_b   1.000
_cell.length_c   1.000
_cell.angle_alpha   90.00
_cell.angle_beta   90.00
_cell.angle_gamma   90.00
#
_symmetry.space_group_name_H-M   'P 1'
#
loop_
_entity.id
_entity.type
_entity.pdbx_description
1 polymer ?
#
loop_
_entity_poly.entity_id
_entity_poly.type
_entity_poly.pdbx_seq_one_letter_code
_entity_poly.pdbx_strand_id
1 'polypeptide(L)'
;MNPNRCDDIRNTGADRGENETQMDGNENYSRNQNIQPQDSRNPRHSDGYTMIPPNESRRSKLLRMSQKEQDDLQRWKEEHRPGPIQQAPERLGGAVSLEEVRQRQQAGSYRSKLQKKLKQEDMNRCRRQAEEEENQRMKDKQREKANKHELKKKQEEEQRKELYQHDLLMKREAHLQKLERSNTVPMAASSSTPTSSWARGHEYREARKVQEEVSLQQKKDEQRKKSQLLEEKHKQEEEDRKRQMENERLRVNSAFLDRLEARGSGRASESLSCTPELGNVWQTEEPQDPASSPVSFPSQLHTDSAAEEDTDRERVVMKLQSMFSYCDREYLEDIVSQCNGNYQQAYDLLSA
;
A
#
# COMPACT_ATOMS: atom_id res chain seq x y z
N MET A 1 13.35 -49.56 76.48
CA MET A 1 14.18 -50.78 76.31
C MET A 1 14.24 -51.13 74.84
N ASN A 2 15.31 -51.79 74.41
CA ASN A 2 15.55 -52.47 73.12
C ASN A 2 16.15 -53.87 73.51
N PRO A 3 16.47 -54.83 72.60
CA PRO A 3 16.30 -54.94 71.14
C PRO A 3 15.05 -55.82 70.81
N ASN A 4 14.79 -56.51 69.68
CA ASN A 4 15.51 -57.01 68.47
C ASN A 4 14.69 -56.70 67.19
N ARG A 5 15.17 -56.73 65.93
CA ARG A 5 16.11 -57.61 65.15
C ARG A 5 15.49 -58.96 64.72
N CYS A 6 15.18 -59.17 63.44
CA CYS A 6 16.05 -59.64 62.32
C CYS A 6 15.90 -61.15 62.09
N ASP A 7 15.88 -61.74 60.88
CA ASP A 7 15.64 -61.28 59.48
C ASP A 7 14.90 -62.50 58.79
N ASP A 8 15.01 -63.00 57.54
CA ASP A 8 15.74 -62.67 56.29
C ASP A 8 15.17 -63.45 55.07
N ILE A 9 15.55 -63.02 53.86
CA ILE A 9 15.97 -63.83 52.68
C ILE A 9 14.99 -64.49 51.64
N ARG A 10 15.32 -64.17 50.37
CA ARG A 10 15.23 -64.92 49.07
C ARG A 10 14.00 -64.88 48.15
N ASN A 11 14.32 -65.23 46.90
CA ASN A 11 13.63 -64.99 45.64
C ASN A 11 13.92 -66.16 44.67
N THR A 12 12.87 -66.72 44.08
CA THR A 12 12.82 -67.73 43.00
C THR A 12 11.40 -67.60 42.39
N GLY A 13 11.12 -67.66 41.09
CA GLY A 13 11.82 -68.31 39.97
C GLY A 13 11.45 -69.79 39.92
N ALA A 14 10.88 -70.39 38.88
CA ALA A 14 10.32 -70.00 37.58
C ALA A 14 9.76 -71.31 36.96
N ASP A 15 9.20 -71.27 35.73
CA ASP A 15 8.70 -72.42 34.94
C ASP A 15 7.51 -73.24 35.53
N ARG A 16 6.80 -74.13 34.80
CA ARG A 16 6.30 -74.19 33.39
C ARG A 16 5.80 -75.64 33.12
N GLY A 17 4.69 -75.81 32.41
CA GLY A 17 4.12 -77.11 31.98
C GLY A 17 2.69 -77.32 32.50
N GLU A 18 1.64 -77.57 31.71
CA GLU A 18 1.38 -78.65 30.71
C GLU A 18 0.92 -79.98 31.38
N ASN A 19 -0.16 -80.69 30.99
CA ASN A 19 -1.12 -80.49 29.88
C ASN A 19 -2.55 -81.06 30.15
N GLU A 20 -3.52 -80.54 29.39
CA GLU A 20 -4.74 -81.16 28.80
C GLU A 20 -5.63 -82.18 29.53
N THR A 21 -6.96 -81.97 29.41
CA THR A 21 -7.90 -82.95 28.80
C THR A 21 -9.13 -82.19 28.26
N GLN A 22 -9.66 -82.61 27.10
CA GLN A 22 -10.79 -81.97 26.40
C GLN A 22 -12.16 -82.56 26.82
N MET A 23 -13.26 -81.88 26.51
CA MET A 23 -14.29 -82.39 25.57
C MET A 23 -15.32 -81.30 25.16
N ASP A 24 -16.03 -81.55 24.07
CA ASP A 24 -16.82 -80.63 23.24
C ASP A 24 -17.97 -79.82 23.88
N GLY A 25 -18.32 -78.71 23.23
CA GLY A 25 -19.45 -77.84 23.60
C GLY A 25 -19.65 -76.63 22.69
N ASN A 26 -19.97 -76.85 21.41
CA ASN A 26 -20.20 -75.80 20.40
C ASN A 26 -21.28 -74.77 20.80
N GLU A 27 -20.97 -73.46 20.77
CA GLU A 27 -21.77 -72.48 20.01
C GLU A 27 -21.11 -71.09 19.78
N ASN A 28 -21.39 -70.54 18.59
CA ASN A 28 -21.43 -69.11 18.21
C ASN A 28 -20.16 -68.22 18.32
N TYR A 29 -19.50 -68.01 17.17
CA TYR A 29 -18.52 -66.94 16.99
C TYR A 29 -19.19 -65.56 16.88
N SER A 30 -18.79 -64.61 17.73
CA SER A 30 -18.95 -63.18 17.42
C SER A 30 -17.78 -62.34 17.92
N ARG A 31 -16.94 -61.90 16.97
CA ARG A 31 -15.80 -61.01 17.19
C ARG A 31 -16.29 -59.66 17.72
N ASN A 32 -16.08 -59.41 19.01
CA ASN A 32 -16.38 -58.13 19.65
C ASN A 32 -15.44 -57.03 19.11
N GLN A 33 -15.87 -56.31 18.07
CA GLN A 33 -15.12 -55.19 17.51
C GLN A 33 -15.50 -53.87 18.18
N ASN A 34 -14.50 -53.20 18.73
CA ASN A 34 -14.33 -51.74 18.68
C ASN A 34 -15.63 -50.89 18.67
N ILE A 35 -16.21 -50.64 19.85
CA ILE A 35 -17.20 -49.55 20.01
C ILE A 35 -16.45 -48.20 20.08
N GLN A 36 -15.91 -47.80 18.93
CA GLN A 36 -15.50 -46.44 18.68
C GLN A 36 -16.77 -45.61 18.44
N PRO A 37 -17.00 -44.48 19.14
CA PRO A 37 -18.19 -43.68 18.92
C PRO A 37 -18.24 -43.18 17.47
N GLN A 38 -19.33 -43.56 16.77
CA GLN A 38 -19.62 -43.14 15.41
C GLN A 38 -20.04 -41.66 15.41
N ASP A 39 -19.07 -40.75 15.42
CA ASP A 39 -19.29 -39.36 15.03
C ASP A 39 -19.85 -39.37 13.59
N SER A 40 -21.14 -39.05 13.42
CA SER A 40 -21.89 -39.10 12.15
C SER A 40 -21.50 -37.97 11.18
N ARG A 41 -20.22 -37.95 10.83
CA ARG A 41 -19.48 -36.86 10.18
C ARG A 41 -19.63 -36.88 8.65
N ASN A 42 -20.88 -36.96 8.18
CA ASN A 42 -21.21 -36.97 6.76
C ASN A 42 -20.62 -35.72 6.06
N PRO A 43 -19.73 -35.87 5.06
CA PRO A 43 -19.16 -34.73 4.37
C PRO A 43 -20.24 -33.98 3.57
N ARG A 44 -20.29 -32.65 3.72
CA ARG A 44 -21.16 -31.81 2.90
C ARG A 44 -20.44 -31.49 1.60
N HIS A 45 -21.09 -31.79 0.48
CA HIS A 45 -20.59 -31.50 -0.85
C HIS A 45 -21.31 -30.25 -1.38
N SER A 46 -20.55 -29.32 -1.94
CA SER A 46 -21.03 -28.05 -2.50
C SER A 46 -20.15 -27.68 -3.69
N ASP A 47 -20.74 -27.29 -4.82
CA ASP A 47 -20.10 -27.30 -6.15
C ASP A 47 -18.60 -26.95 -6.15
N GLY A 48 -17.79 -27.98 -6.42
CA GLY A 48 -16.32 -27.91 -6.48
C GLY A 48 -15.55 -28.34 -5.23
N TYR A 49 -16.17 -28.45 -4.05
CA TYR A 49 -15.44 -28.80 -2.81
C TYR A 49 -16.26 -29.58 -1.76
N THR A 50 -15.54 -30.33 -0.91
CA THR A 50 -16.11 -31.13 0.18
C THR A 50 -15.79 -30.51 1.54
N MET A 51 -16.83 -30.01 2.23
CA MET A 51 -16.74 -29.54 3.60
C MET A 51 -16.83 -30.71 4.59
N ILE A 52 -15.78 -30.90 5.40
CA ILE A 52 -15.77 -31.87 6.50
C ILE A 52 -15.89 -31.08 7.82
N PRO A 53 -17.04 -31.13 8.54
CA PRO A 53 -17.24 -30.38 9.78
C PRO A 53 -16.16 -30.70 10.84
N PRO A 54 -15.75 -29.76 11.70
CA PRO A 54 -14.81 -30.03 12.79
C PRO A 54 -15.23 -31.22 13.67
N ASN A 55 -14.27 -32.01 14.14
CA ASN A 55 -14.56 -33.12 15.07
C ASN A 55 -14.48 -32.59 16.51
N GLU A 56 -15.65 -32.33 17.10
CA GLU A 56 -15.73 -31.75 18.45
C GLU A 56 -15.25 -32.68 19.56
N SER A 57 -15.31 -34.01 19.39
CA SER A 57 -14.74 -34.97 20.33
C SER A 57 -13.21 -34.84 20.43
N ARG A 58 -12.51 -34.84 19.28
CA ARG A 58 -11.07 -34.60 19.16
C ARG A 58 -10.68 -33.19 19.61
N ARG A 59 -11.51 -32.18 19.32
CA ARG A 59 -11.29 -30.78 19.75
C ARG A 59 -11.44 -30.61 21.26
N SER A 60 -12.46 -31.21 21.87
CA SER A 60 -12.66 -31.26 23.33
C SER A 60 -11.52 -32.02 24.02
N LYS A 61 -11.05 -33.13 23.45
CA LYS A 61 -9.87 -33.85 23.93
C LYS A 61 -8.61 -32.97 23.87
N LEU A 62 -8.37 -32.27 22.76
CA LEU A 62 -7.25 -31.33 22.61
C LEU A 62 -7.30 -30.19 23.63
N LEU A 63 -8.46 -29.55 23.81
CA LEU A 63 -8.65 -28.50 24.82
C LEU A 63 -8.36 -29.02 26.24
N ARG A 64 -8.85 -30.22 26.58
CA ARG A 64 -8.62 -30.84 27.90
C ARG A 64 -7.16 -31.22 28.13
N MET A 65 -6.46 -31.72 27.11
CA MET A 65 -5.02 -32.00 27.18
C MET A 65 -4.22 -30.70 27.32
N SER A 66 -4.54 -29.67 26.51
CA SER A 66 -3.89 -28.35 26.59
C SER A 66 -4.09 -27.67 27.94
N GLN A 67 -5.28 -27.76 28.54
CA GLN A 67 -5.52 -27.23 29.89
C GLN A 67 -4.69 -28.00 30.91
N LYS A 68 -4.69 -29.34 30.86
CA LYS A 68 -3.89 -30.15 31.78
C LYS A 68 -2.39 -29.88 31.63
N GLU A 69 -1.87 -29.76 30.41
CA GLU A 69 -0.47 -29.42 30.16
C GLU A 69 -0.11 -28.03 30.69
N GLN A 70 -1.02 -27.06 30.59
CA GLN A 70 -0.85 -25.73 31.20
C GLN A 70 -0.83 -25.80 32.73
N ASP A 71 -1.75 -26.57 33.34
CA ASP A 71 -1.83 -26.75 34.79
C ASP A 71 -0.62 -27.54 35.33
N ASP A 72 -0.17 -28.57 34.61
CA ASP A 72 1.01 -29.38 34.92
C ASP A 72 2.29 -28.53 34.80
N LEU A 73 2.40 -27.66 33.79
CA LEU A 73 3.50 -26.72 33.62
C LEU A 73 3.47 -25.58 34.64
N GLN A 74 2.29 -25.17 35.13
CA GLN A 74 2.20 -24.22 36.24
C GLN A 74 2.68 -24.85 37.55
N ARG A 75 2.22 -26.06 37.89
CA ARG A 75 2.70 -26.76 39.10
C ARG A 75 4.20 -27.02 39.04
N TRP A 76 4.73 -27.44 37.89
CA TRP A 76 6.18 -27.56 37.69
C TRP A 76 6.92 -26.24 37.98
N LYS A 77 6.41 -25.10 37.49
CA LYS A 77 6.99 -23.76 37.77
C LYS A 77 6.88 -23.33 39.22
N GLU A 78 5.91 -23.84 39.97
CA GLU A 78 5.72 -23.57 41.40
C GLU A 78 6.64 -24.47 42.25
N GLU A 79 6.75 -25.75 41.92
CA GLU A 79 7.67 -26.72 42.51
C GLU A 79 9.15 -26.35 42.27
N HIS A 80 9.48 -25.90 41.06
CA HIS A 80 10.84 -25.51 40.64
C HIS A 80 11.07 -24.00 40.81
N ARG A 81 10.21 -23.31 41.57
CA ARG A 81 10.39 -21.89 41.89
C ARG A 81 11.59 -21.73 42.81
N PRO A 82 12.65 -20.99 42.43
CA PRO A 82 13.75 -20.71 43.35
C PRO A 82 13.19 -19.96 44.57
N GLY A 83 13.56 -20.42 45.77
CA GLY A 83 13.17 -19.79 47.03
C GLY A 83 13.72 -18.37 47.16
N PRO A 84 13.25 -17.57 48.15
CA PRO A 84 13.68 -16.18 48.32
C PRO A 84 15.21 -16.04 48.47
N ILE A 85 15.88 -15.59 47.41
CA ILE A 85 17.34 -15.51 47.36
C ILE A 85 17.80 -14.32 48.22
N GLN A 86 18.25 -14.60 49.45
CA GLN A 86 18.79 -13.61 50.39
C GLN A 86 20.23 -13.18 50.06
N GLN A 87 20.63 -13.15 48.79
CA GLN A 87 21.88 -12.54 48.38
C GLN A 87 21.69 -11.03 48.26
N ALA A 88 22.67 -10.25 48.74
CA ALA A 88 22.71 -8.82 48.44
C ALA A 88 22.76 -8.65 46.91
N PRO A 89 21.80 -7.95 46.28
CA PRO A 89 21.72 -7.93 44.82
C PRO A 89 23.01 -7.37 44.22
N GLU A 90 23.58 -8.06 43.24
CA GLU A 90 24.81 -7.64 42.57
C GLU A 90 24.65 -6.21 42.06
N ARG A 91 25.52 -5.30 42.52
CA ARG A 91 25.41 -3.86 42.27
C ARG A 91 26.37 -3.45 41.18
N LEU A 92 25.84 -3.04 40.03
CA LEU A 92 26.63 -2.58 38.90
C LEU A 92 27.10 -1.13 39.13
N GLY A 93 28.05 -0.92 40.04
CA GLY A 93 28.74 0.36 40.25
C GLY A 93 27.88 1.51 40.78
N GLY A 94 26.75 1.24 41.45
CA GLY A 94 25.86 2.30 41.96
C GLY A 94 24.81 1.83 42.94
N ALA A 95 23.80 2.68 43.19
CA ALA A 95 22.69 2.40 44.11
C ALA A 95 21.66 1.39 43.57
N VAL A 96 21.73 1.05 42.27
CA VAL A 96 20.74 0.23 41.55
C VAL A 96 21.21 -1.21 41.44
N SER A 97 20.29 -2.18 41.53
CA SER A 97 20.60 -3.60 41.30
C SER A 97 20.83 -3.90 39.82
N LEU A 98 21.76 -4.80 39.51
CA LEU A 98 21.97 -5.35 38.16
C LEU A 98 20.67 -5.90 37.55
N GLU A 99 19.83 -6.58 38.35
CA GLU A 99 18.56 -7.14 37.87
C GLU A 99 17.53 -6.05 37.56
N GLU A 100 17.51 -4.95 38.34
CA GLU A 100 16.65 -3.80 38.05
C GLU A 100 17.11 -3.07 36.78
N VAL A 101 18.43 -2.92 36.55
CA VAL A 101 18.99 -2.40 35.30
C VAL A 101 18.58 -3.28 34.12
N ARG A 102 18.68 -4.61 34.26
CA ARG A 102 18.29 -5.60 33.26
C ARG A 102 16.79 -5.54 32.95
N GLN A 103 15.94 -5.44 33.98
CA GLN A 103 14.50 -5.29 33.84
C GLN A 103 14.13 -3.96 33.16
N ARG A 104 14.77 -2.85 33.53
CA ARG A 104 14.61 -1.53 32.88
C ARG A 104 15.02 -1.59 31.40
N GLN A 105 16.12 -2.27 31.06
CA GLN A 105 16.58 -2.45 29.68
C GLN A 105 15.59 -3.29 28.85
N GLN A 106 15.08 -4.39 29.40
CA GLN A 106 14.03 -5.20 28.77
C GLN A 106 12.74 -4.40 28.56
N ALA A 107 12.26 -3.69 29.60
CA ALA A 107 11.06 -2.86 29.53
C ALA A 107 11.22 -1.73 28.50
N GLY A 108 12.40 -1.12 28.40
CA GLY A 108 12.75 -0.17 27.33
C GLY A 108 12.66 -0.80 25.94
N SER A 109 13.25 -1.99 25.74
CA SER A 109 13.15 -2.73 24.48
C SER A 109 11.69 -3.01 24.08
N TYR A 110 10.85 -3.46 25.02
CA TYR A 110 9.43 -3.69 24.77
C TYR A 110 8.65 -2.42 24.44
N ARG A 111 8.89 -1.32 25.17
CA ARG A 111 8.27 -0.01 24.90
C ARG A 111 8.64 0.53 23.51
N SER A 112 9.91 0.49 23.14
CA SER A 112 10.37 0.94 21.82
C SER A 112 9.83 0.06 20.68
N LYS A 113 9.73 -1.27 20.89
CA LYS A 113 9.08 -2.19 19.94
C LYS A 113 7.59 -1.86 19.74
N LEU A 114 6.87 -1.57 20.82
CA LEU A 114 5.45 -1.18 20.75
C LEU A 114 5.26 0.18 20.07
N GLN A 115 6.07 1.18 20.42
CA GLN A 115 6.03 2.51 19.79
C GLN A 115 6.34 2.45 18.29
N LYS A 116 7.30 1.62 17.86
CA LYS A 116 7.58 1.40 16.43
C LYS A 116 6.39 0.76 15.70
N LYS A 117 5.68 -0.18 16.34
CA LYS A 117 4.45 -0.77 15.76
C LYS A 117 3.33 0.25 15.60
N LEU A 118 3.07 1.07 16.62
CA LEU A 118 2.06 2.14 16.55
C LEU A 118 2.36 3.12 15.40
N LYS A 119 3.59 3.65 15.34
CA LYS A 119 4.01 4.53 14.23
C LYS A 119 3.88 3.88 12.85
N GLN A 120 4.13 2.57 12.73
CA GLN A 120 3.94 1.85 11.48
C GLN A 120 2.45 1.71 11.12
N GLU A 121 1.57 1.45 12.09
CA GLU A 121 0.14 1.38 11.86
C GLU A 121 -0.42 2.75 11.46
N ASP A 122 -0.02 3.82 12.14
CA ASP A 122 -0.43 5.20 11.82
C ASP A 122 0.00 5.59 10.40
N MET A 123 1.26 5.33 10.02
CA MET A 123 1.73 5.56 8.64
C MET A 123 0.94 4.72 7.62
N ASN A 124 0.67 3.45 7.90
CA ASN A 124 -0.14 2.59 7.02
C ASN A 124 -1.61 3.05 6.94
N ARG A 125 -2.15 3.64 8.01
CA ARG A 125 -3.51 4.20 8.09
C ARG A 125 -3.64 5.46 7.26
N CYS A 126 -2.73 6.42 7.44
CA CYS A 126 -2.66 7.64 6.65
C CYS A 126 -2.45 7.36 5.15
N ARG A 127 -1.59 6.38 4.80
CA ARG A 127 -1.35 5.98 3.41
C ARG A 127 -2.63 5.49 2.73
N ARG A 128 -3.39 4.59 3.37
CA ARG A 128 -4.69 4.13 2.84
C ARG A 128 -5.72 5.26 2.72
N GLN A 129 -5.75 6.19 3.67
CA GLN A 129 -6.66 7.34 3.58
C GLN A 129 -6.33 8.24 2.39
N ALA A 130 -5.05 8.50 2.11
CA ALA A 130 -4.63 9.22 0.91
C ALA A 130 -4.96 8.45 -0.38
N GLU A 131 -4.74 7.13 -0.42
CA GLU A 131 -5.14 6.24 -1.53
C GLU A 131 -6.66 6.28 -1.77
N GLU A 132 -7.47 6.27 -0.71
CA GLU A 132 -8.94 6.34 -0.75
C GLU A 132 -9.44 7.73 -1.22
N GLU A 133 -8.85 8.82 -0.72
CA GLU A 133 -9.15 10.20 -1.15
C GLU A 133 -8.78 10.47 -2.61
N GLU A 134 -7.62 9.99 -3.08
CA GLU A 134 -7.25 10.11 -4.49
C GLU A 134 -8.20 9.30 -5.38
N ASN A 135 -8.52 8.06 -4.98
CA ASN A 135 -9.53 7.26 -5.67
C ASN A 135 -10.88 7.98 -5.77
N GLN A 136 -11.31 8.68 -4.72
CA GLN A 136 -12.54 9.46 -4.73
C GLN A 136 -12.43 10.68 -5.65
N ARG A 137 -11.34 11.46 -5.56
CA ARG A 137 -11.04 12.56 -6.49
C ARG A 137 -11.03 12.11 -7.95
N MET A 138 -10.52 10.92 -8.26
CA MET A 138 -10.50 10.37 -9.61
C MET A 138 -11.89 9.94 -10.09
N LYS A 139 -12.72 9.35 -9.21
CA LYS A 139 -14.15 9.08 -9.51
C LYS A 139 -14.92 10.38 -9.77
N ASP A 140 -14.68 11.42 -8.99
CA ASP A 140 -15.42 12.68 -9.14
C ASP A 140 -14.98 13.47 -10.39
N LYS A 141 -13.69 13.45 -10.74
CA LYS A 141 -13.20 13.91 -12.06
C LYS A 141 -13.87 13.16 -13.22
N GLN A 142 -14.18 11.86 -13.08
CA GLN A 142 -14.93 11.10 -14.10
C GLN A 142 -16.41 11.50 -14.14
N ARG A 143 -17.06 11.67 -12.98
CA ARG A 143 -18.45 12.16 -12.88
C ARG A 143 -18.62 13.56 -13.50
N GLU A 144 -17.68 14.48 -13.24
CA GLU A 144 -17.68 15.82 -13.84
C GLU A 144 -17.56 15.73 -15.37
N LYS A 145 -16.61 14.94 -15.89
CA LYS A 145 -16.44 14.71 -17.33
C LYS A 145 -17.71 14.13 -17.98
N ALA A 146 -18.37 13.18 -17.32
CA ALA A 146 -19.62 12.58 -17.80
C ALA A 146 -20.77 13.60 -17.85
N ASN A 147 -20.98 14.36 -16.77
CA ASN A 147 -21.99 15.42 -16.69
C ASN A 147 -21.74 16.51 -17.75
N LYS A 148 -20.49 16.97 -17.88
CA LYS A 148 -20.05 17.97 -18.88
C LYS A 148 -20.26 17.50 -20.32
N HIS A 149 -20.16 16.20 -20.58
CA HIS A 149 -20.49 15.59 -21.87
C HIS A 149 -22.01 15.49 -22.08
N GLU A 150 -22.78 15.09 -21.06
CA GLU A 150 -24.24 15.02 -21.10
C GLU A 150 -24.88 16.40 -21.34
N LEU A 151 -24.40 17.45 -20.66
CA LEU A 151 -24.86 18.82 -20.82
C LEU A 151 -24.62 19.33 -22.25
N LYS A 152 -23.46 19.04 -22.84
CA LYS A 152 -23.18 19.36 -24.26
C LYS A 152 -24.14 18.62 -25.19
N LYS A 153 -24.40 17.33 -24.95
CA LYS A 153 -25.34 16.54 -25.74
C LYS A 153 -26.77 17.11 -25.65
N LYS A 154 -27.20 17.57 -24.47
CA LYS A 154 -28.49 18.25 -24.28
C LYS A 154 -28.58 19.54 -25.09
N GLN A 155 -27.55 20.39 -25.04
CA GLN A 155 -27.47 21.62 -25.86
C GLN A 155 -27.51 21.34 -27.37
N GLU A 156 -26.80 20.32 -27.85
CA GLU A 156 -26.86 19.90 -29.26
C GLU A 156 -28.26 19.37 -29.64
N GLU A 157 -28.91 18.62 -28.76
CA GLU A 157 -30.26 18.10 -28.99
C GLU A 157 -31.32 19.22 -28.95
N GLU A 158 -31.13 20.25 -28.13
CA GLU A 158 -31.96 21.47 -28.09
C GLU A 158 -31.81 22.29 -29.38
N GLN A 159 -30.59 22.61 -29.80
CA GLN A 159 -30.32 23.28 -31.09
C GLN A 159 -30.89 22.48 -32.28
N ARG A 160 -30.78 21.15 -32.25
CA ARG A 160 -31.38 20.27 -33.27
C ARG A 160 -32.90 20.31 -33.28
N LYS A 161 -33.55 20.45 -32.11
CA LYS A 161 -35.00 20.65 -32.00
C LYS A 161 -35.42 22.03 -32.53
N GLU A 162 -34.69 23.09 -32.18
CA GLU A 162 -34.95 24.45 -32.68
C GLU A 162 -34.86 24.52 -34.20
N LEU A 163 -33.80 23.98 -34.80
CA LEU A 163 -33.63 23.91 -36.26
C LEU A 163 -34.75 23.10 -36.93
N TYR A 164 -35.20 22.00 -36.32
CA TYR A 164 -36.31 21.20 -36.83
C TYR A 164 -37.67 21.93 -36.73
N GLN A 165 -37.92 22.66 -35.65
CA GLN A 165 -39.11 23.50 -35.51
C GLN A 165 -39.10 24.65 -36.53
N HIS A 166 -37.95 25.27 -36.76
CA HIS A 166 -37.81 26.32 -37.78
C HIS A 166 -38.04 25.78 -39.20
N ASP A 167 -37.47 24.63 -39.55
CA ASP A 167 -37.73 23.94 -40.83
C ASP A 167 -39.22 23.57 -41.00
N LEU A 168 -39.90 23.12 -39.94
CA LEU A 168 -41.35 22.90 -39.93
C LEU A 168 -42.15 24.19 -40.20
N LEU A 169 -41.78 25.31 -39.57
CA LEU A 169 -42.42 26.61 -39.79
C LEU A 169 -42.19 27.12 -41.23
N MET A 170 -40.95 27.09 -41.72
CA MET A 170 -40.63 27.49 -43.10
C MET A 170 -41.36 26.64 -44.14
N LYS A 171 -41.54 25.33 -43.91
CA LYS A 171 -42.34 24.44 -44.77
C LYS A 171 -43.83 24.77 -44.71
N ARG A 172 -44.37 25.09 -43.54
CA ARG A 172 -45.76 25.55 -43.38
C ARG A 172 -46.00 26.87 -44.12
N GLU A 173 -45.11 27.84 -43.97
CA GLU A 173 -45.21 29.14 -44.67
C GLU A 173 -45.07 28.99 -46.17
N ALA A 174 -44.11 28.20 -46.66
CA ALA A 174 -43.97 27.91 -48.09
C ALA A 174 -45.21 27.22 -48.68
N HIS A 175 -45.90 26.37 -47.90
CA HIS A 175 -47.17 25.77 -48.31
C HIS A 175 -48.31 26.80 -48.40
N LEU A 176 -48.41 27.73 -47.44
CA LEU A 176 -49.39 28.81 -47.45
C LEU A 176 -49.15 29.78 -48.62
N GLN A 177 -47.91 30.26 -48.80
CA GLN A 177 -47.54 31.09 -49.95
C GLN A 177 -47.78 30.39 -51.30
N LYS A 178 -47.65 29.06 -51.37
CA LYS A 178 -47.97 28.29 -52.57
C LYS A 178 -49.48 28.34 -52.85
N LEU A 179 -50.31 28.18 -51.82
CA LEU A 179 -51.77 28.24 -51.93
C LEU A 179 -52.25 29.62 -52.39
N GLU A 180 -51.70 30.68 -51.80
CA GLU A 180 -51.95 32.09 -52.16
C GLU A 180 -51.55 32.39 -53.62
N ARG A 181 -50.39 31.89 -54.07
CA ARG A 181 -49.93 32.01 -55.46
C ARG A 181 -50.82 31.23 -56.43
N SER A 182 -51.26 30.01 -56.08
CA SER A 182 -52.20 29.25 -56.94
C SER A 182 -53.60 29.88 -57.03
N ASN A 183 -53.98 30.73 -56.08
CA ASN A 183 -55.25 31.46 -56.10
C ASN A 183 -55.19 32.77 -56.91
N THR A 184 -54.02 33.19 -57.43
CA THR A 184 -53.86 34.53 -58.04
C THR A 184 -53.55 34.56 -59.54
N VAL A 185 -52.69 33.70 -60.11
CA VAL A 185 -52.49 33.66 -61.58
C VAL A 185 -52.06 32.27 -62.10
N PRO A 186 -52.66 31.75 -63.20
CA PRO A 186 -52.08 30.68 -64.00
C PRO A 186 -51.22 31.24 -65.14
N MET A 187 -49.90 31.10 -65.07
CA MET A 187 -49.00 31.29 -66.23
C MET A 187 -48.00 30.16 -66.37
N ALA A 188 -47.98 29.53 -67.54
CA ALA A 188 -46.92 28.62 -67.97
C ALA A 188 -45.77 29.43 -68.60
N ALA A 189 -44.52 29.10 -68.26
CA ALA A 189 -43.33 29.74 -68.82
C ALA A 189 -42.23 28.71 -69.13
N SER A 190 -42.04 28.50 -70.42
CA SER A 190 -41.01 27.74 -71.15
C SER A 190 -39.69 27.43 -70.42
N SER A 191 -39.34 26.15 -70.35
CA SER A 191 -37.99 25.67 -70.01
C SER A 191 -37.08 25.58 -71.24
N SER A 192 -35.82 26.00 -71.13
CA SER A 192 -34.76 25.71 -72.12
C SER A 192 -33.41 25.37 -71.43
N THR A 193 -32.44 24.86 -72.20
CA THR A 193 -31.14 24.26 -71.75
C THR A 193 -31.25 22.91 -71.02
N PRO A 194 -31.42 21.79 -71.75
CA PRO A 194 -31.60 20.45 -71.18
C PRO A 194 -30.30 19.72 -70.84
N THR A 195 -29.36 20.35 -70.10
CA THR A 195 -28.61 19.54 -69.12
C THR A 195 -29.64 19.13 -68.08
N SER A 196 -30.01 17.85 -68.04
CA SER A 196 -31.18 17.42 -67.25
C SER A 196 -31.06 17.89 -65.80
N SER A 197 -32.19 18.32 -65.21
CA SER A 197 -32.22 18.74 -63.80
C SER A 197 -31.71 17.63 -62.87
N TRP A 198 -31.89 16.37 -63.27
CA TRP A 198 -31.33 15.18 -62.66
C TRP A 198 -29.80 15.10 -62.73
N ALA A 199 -29.16 15.43 -63.85
CA ALA A 199 -27.69 15.43 -63.97
C ALA A 199 -27.05 16.47 -63.04
N ARG A 200 -27.47 17.74 -63.12
CA ARG A 200 -27.02 18.80 -62.21
C ARG A 200 -27.34 18.47 -60.74
N GLY A 201 -28.50 17.88 -60.49
CA GLY A 201 -28.92 17.39 -59.18
C GLY A 201 -28.21 16.11 -58.70
N HIS A 202 -27.41 15.45 -59.55
CA HIS A 202 -26.55 14.31 -59.21
C HIS A 202 -25.12 14.79 -58.95
N GLU A 203 -24.56 15.60 -59.86
CA GLU A 203 -23.26 16.28 -59.71
C GLU A 203 -23.15 17.01 -58.37
N TYR A 204 -24.18 17.76 -57.97
CA TYR A 204 -24.23 18.43 -56.66
C TYR A 204 -24.19 17.46 -55.47
N ARG A 205 -24.80 16.27 -55.58
CA ARG A 205 -24.77 15.26 -54.50
C ARG A 205 -23.42 14.58 -54.40
N GLU A 206 -22.79 14.25 -55.53
CA GLU A 206 -21.46 13.64 -55.53
C GLU A 206 -20.39 14.64 -55.05
N ALA A 207 -20.47 15.91 -55.47
CA ALA A 207 -19.61 16.96 -54.92
C ALA A 207 -19.76 17.09 -53.39
N ARG A 208 -20.99 17.01 -52.86
CA ARG A 208 -21.23 17.05 -51.41
C ARG A 208 -20.69 15.82 -50.69
N LYS A 209 -20.85 14.61 -51.27
CA LYS A 209 -20.24 13.38 -50.73
C LYS A 209 -18.72 13.48 -50.67
N VAL A 210 -18.06 13.95 -51.73
CA VAL A 210 -16.60 14.12 -51.77
C VAL A 210 -16.14 15.14 -50.71
N GLN A 211 -16.89 16.22 -50.50
CA GLN A 211 -16.61 17.19 -49.43
C GLN A 211 -16.78 16.58 -48.02
N GLU A 212 -17.82 15.78 -47.81
CA GLU A 212 -18.04 15.03 -46.56
C GLU A 212 -16.91 13.99 -46.32
N GLU A 213 -16.50 13.27 -47.36
CA GLU A 213 -15.43 12.26 -47.31
C GLU A 213 -14.05 12.88 -47.01
N VAL A 214 -13.71 14.01 -47.64
CA VAL A 214 -12.50 14.78 -47.31
C VAL A 214 -12.51 15.22 -45.85
N SER A 215 -13.65 15.68 -45.32
CA SER A 215 -13.77 16.05 -43.90
C SER A 215 -13.65 14.84 -42.96
N LEU A 216 -14.20 13.68 -43.34
CA LEU A 216 -14.04 12.43 -42.59
C LEU A 216 -12.58 11.94 -42.60
N GLN A 217 -11.88 12.08 -43.73
CA GLN A 217 -10.47 11.70 -43.84
C GLN A 217 -9.58 12.63 -43.00
N GLN A 218 -9.79 13.94 -43.04
CA GLN A 218 -9.12 14.89 -42.15
C GLN A 218 -9.30 14.53 -40.67
N LYS A 219 -10.52 14.20 -40.24
CA LYS A 219 -10.81 13.78 -38.86
C LYS A 219 -10.10 12.48 -38.47
N LYS A 220 -10.01 11.49 -39.38
CA LYS A 220 -9.21 10.27 -39.17
C LYS A 220 -7.71 10.58 -39.01
N ASP A 221 -7.17 11.47 -39.83
CA ASP A 221 -5.74 11.82 -39.79
C ASP A 221 -5.38 12.70 -38.59
N GLU A 222 -6.29 13.55 -38.12
CA GLU A 222 -6.18 14.18 -36.80
C GLU A 222 -6.17 13.15 -35.66
N GLN A 223 -7.07 12.15 -35.70
CA GLN A 223 -7.13 11.11 -34.67
C GLN A 223 -5.84 10.27 -34.65
N ARG A 224 -5.30 9.91 -35.83
CA ARG A 224 -3.99 9.26 -35.98
C ARG A 224 -2.87 10.09 -35.34
N LYS A 225 -2.76 11.38 -35.68
CA LYS A 225 -1.77 12.30 -35.09
C LYS A 225 -1.90 12.44 -33.58
N LYS A 226 -3.14 12.51 -33.06
CA LYS A 226 -3.42 12.56 -31.61
C LYS A 226 -3.04 11.26 -30.90
N SER A 227 -3.21 10.11 -31.54
CA SER A 227 -2.75 8.81 -31.04
C SER A 227 -1.22 8.74 -30.99
N GLN A 228 -0.55 9.08 -32.11
CA GLN A 228 0.90 9.07 -32.21
C GLN A 228 1.57 9.96 -31.16
N LEU A 229 1.09 11.20 -30.99
CA LEU A 229 1.61 12.13 -29.98
C LEU A 229 1.50 11.58 -28.54
N LEU A 230 0.45 10.81 -28.26
CA LEU A 230 0.20 10.22 -26.93
C LEU A 230 1.06 8.97 -26.71
N GLU A 231 1.29 8.19 -27.77
CA GLU A 231 2.22 7.05 -27.77
C GLU A 231 3.69 7.49 -27.62
N GLU A 232 4.11 8.54 -28.34
CA GLU A 232 5.43 9.16 -28.21
C GLU A 232 5.65 9.73 -26.79
N LYS A 233 4.62 10.39 -26.22
CA LYS A 233 4.60 10.84 -24.81
C LYS A 233 4.85 9.69 -23.83
N HIS A 234 4.10 8.60 -23.95
CA HIS A 234 4.22 7.43 -23.08
C HIS A 234 5.59 6.74 -23.24
N LYS A 235 6.10 6.65 -24.47
CA LYS A 235 7.43 6.09 -24.76
C LYS A 235 8.55 6.92 -24.11
N GLN A 236 8.47 8.25 -24.19
CA GLN A 236 9.44 9.14 -23.53
C GLN A 236 9.43 8.96 -22.01
N GLU A 237 8.24 8.90 -21.39
CA GLU A 237 8.09 8.66 -19.94
C GLU A 237 8.66 7.30 -19.51
N GLU A 238 8.47 6.25 -20.32
CA GLU A 238 9.04 4.93 -20.04
C GLU A 238 10.57 4.88 -20.24
N GLU A 239 11.11 5.62 -21.21
CA GLU A 239 12.55 5.78 -21.40
C GLU A 239 13.19 6.57 -20.26
N ASP A 240 12.57 7.65 -19.79
CA ASP A 240 13.07 8.43 -18.66
C ASP A 240 13.01 7.64 -17.35
N ARG A 241 11.96 6.84 -17.14
CA ARG A 241 11.88 5.87 -16.03
C ARG A 241 13.02 4.84 -16.07
N LYS A 242 13.39 4.34 -17.26
CA LYS A 242 14.54 3.43 -17.45
C LYS A 242 15.87 4.14 -17.15
N ARG A 243 16.08 5.36 -17.65
CA ARG A 243 17.26 6.19 -17.37
C ARG A 243 17.43 6.48 -15.87
N GLN A 244 16.33 6.79 -15.17
CA GLN A 244 16.32 6.97 -13.72
C GLN A 244 16.76 5.69 -12.98
N MET A 245 16.21 4.53 -13.35
CA MET A 245 16.58 3.23 -12.77
C MET A 245 18.05 2.86 -13.03
N GLU A 246 18.58 3.17 -14.21
CA GLU A 246 19.99 2.93 -14.55
C GLU A 246 20.93 3.86 -13.76
N ASN A 247 20.61 5.15 -13.67
CA ASN A 247 21.35 6.10 -12.83
C ASN A 247 21.29 5.74 -11.33
N GLU A 248 20.17 5.21 -10.85
CA GLU A 248 20.04 4.68 -9.48
C GLU A 248 20.99 3.49 -9.26
N ARG A 249 21.02 2.51 -10.18
CA ARG A 249 21.95 1.38 -10.12
C ARG A 249 23.41 1.83 -10.15
N LEU A 250 23.76 2.81 -10.97
CA LEU A 250 25.11 3.39 -11.03
C LEU A 250 25.47 4.09 -9.72
N ARG A 251 24.56 4.89 -9.14
CA ARG A 251 24.78 5.59 -7.85
C ARG A 251 24.93 4.62 -6.67
N VAL A 252 24.16 3.55 -6.65
CA VAL A 252 24.28 2.49 -5.62
C VAL A 252 25.57 1.69 -5.81
N ASN A 253 26.03 1.47 -7.05
CA ASN A 253 27.28 0.78 -7.33
C ASN A 253 28.51 1.62 -6.93
N SER A 254 28.56 2.92 -7.29
CA SER A 254 29.65 3.81 -6.86
C SER A 254 29.68 3.95 -5.34
N ALA A 255 28.54 4.22 -4.70
CA ALA A 255 28.45 4.30 -3.24
C ALA A 255 28.77 2.98 -2.50
N PHE A 256 28.80 1.84 -3.19
CA PHE A 256 29.30 0.56 -2.68
C PHE A 256 30.83 0.46 -2.84
N LEU A 257 31.39 0.89 -3.97
CA LEU A 257 32.84 0.97 -4.18
C LEU A 257 33.50 1.95 -3.21
N ASP A 258 32.93 3.15 -3.02
CA ASP A 258 33.40 4.15 -2.06
C ASP A 258 33.54 3.57 -0.63
N ARG A 259 32.59 2.71 -0.23
CA ARG A 259 32.60 2.02 1.07
C ARG A 259 33.64 0.91 1.15
N LEU A 260 33.95 0.24 0.04
CA LEU A 260 35.04 -0.74 -0.02
C LEU A 260 36.40 -0.05 0.02
N GLU A 261 36.57 1.06 -0.71
CA GLU A 261 37.82 1.83 -0.73
C GLU A 261 38.09 2.51 0.61
N ALA A 262 37.08 3.15 1.23
CA ALA A 262 37.19 3.68 2.59
C ALA A 262 37.57 2.60 3.62
N ARG A 263 37.10 1.36 3.43
CA ARG A 263 37.44 0.21 4.29
C ARG A 263 38.79 -0.43 3.97
N GLY A 264 39.31 -0.26 2.76
CA GLY A 264 40.62 -0.75 2.31
C GLY A 264 41.77 0.25 2.50
N SER A 265 41.48 1.56 2.52
CA SER A 265 42.46 2.66 2.58
C SER A 265 43.21 2.77 3.93
N GLY A 266 42.77 2.05 4.97
CA GLY A 266 43.50 1.95 6.24
C GLY A 266 43.51 3.21 7.12
N ARG A 267 42.90 4.33 6.68
CA ARG A 267 42.67 5.51 7.52
C ARG A 267 41.58 5.25 8.56
N ALA A 268 41.96 4.61 9.65
CA ALA A 268 41.16 4.58 10.87
C ALA A 268 40.98 5.99 11.43
N SER A 269 39.73 6.39 11.66
CA SER A 269 39.34 7.52 12.52
C SER A 269 37.94 7.20 13.06
N GLU A 270 37.71 7.45 14.33
CA GLU A 270 36.75 6.68 15.13
C GLU A 270 35.32 7.23 15.09
N SER A 271 34.34 6.36 14.81
CA SER A 271 32.94 6.60 15.20
C SER A 271 32.13 5.30 15.31
N LEU A 272 32.43 4.54 16.37
CA LEU A 272 31.55 3.69 17.18
C LEU A 272 30.60 2.64 16.54
N SER A 273 30.78 1.40 17.00
CA SER A 273 29.76 0.33 17.18
C SER A 273 29.01 -0.18 15.94
N CYS A 274 29.53 -1.27 15.36
CA CYS A 274 28.72 -2.30 14.70
C CYS A 274 28.67 -3.53 15.61
N THR A 275 27.49 -3.91 16.10
CA THR A 275 27.26 -5.17 16.83
C THR A 275 26.73 -6.24 15.88
N PRO A 276 27.40 -7.39 15.72
CA PRO A 276 26.90 -8.48 14.89
C PRO A 276 25.83 -9.30 15.63
N GLU A 277 24.78 -9.73 14.92
CA GLU A 277 24.06 -10.98 15.17
C GLU A 277 23.12 -11.29 13.98
N LEU A 278 22.95 -12.58 13.73
CA LEU A 278 22.29 -13.23 12.59
C LEU A 278 20.87 -12.72 12.24
N GLY A 279 20.56 -12.62 10.95
CA GLY A 279 19.23 -12.17 10.49
C GLY A 279 18.92 -12.33 8.99
N ASN A 280 19.40 -13.38 8.32
CA ASN A 280 19.13 -13.62 6.89
C ASN A 280 17.66 -14.00 6.62
N VAL A 281 16.78 -13.00 6.57
CA VAL A 281 15.42 -13.15 6.06
C VAL A 281 15.44 -12.93 4.55
N TRP A 282 15.09 -13.99 3.80
CA TRP A 282 14.84 -13.89 2.37
C TRP A 282 13.62 -12.98 2.16
N GLN A 283 13.82 -11.77 1.65
CA GLN A 283 12.71 -10.99 1.12
C GLN A 283 12.35 -11.56 -0.25
N THR A 284 11.26 -12.32 -0.30
CA THR A 284 10.56 -12.61 -1.55
C THR A 284 10.02 -11.29 -2.09
N GLU A 285 10.60 -10.79 -3.17
CA GLU A 285 10.07 -9.60 -3.85
C GLU A 285 8.73 -9.95 -4.49
N GLU A 286 7.65 -9.40 -3.92
CA GLU A 286 6.32 -9.39 -4.52
C GLU A 286 6.34 -8.42 -5.72
N PRO A 287 5.90 -8.84 -6.93
CA PRO A 287 6.01 -8.00 -8.13
C PRO A 287 5.28 -6.65 -7.98
N GLN A 288 6.04 -5.55 -7.96
CA GLN A 288 5.52 -4.18 -7.93
C GLN A 288 5.17 -3.72 -9.36
N ASP A 289 3.91 -3.33 -9.57
CA ASP A 289 3.49 -2.64 -10.79
C ASP A 289 4.14 -1.24 -10.90
N PRO A 290 4.69 -0.84 -12.06
CA PRO A 290 5.53 0.35 -12.19
C PRO A 290 4.70 1.65 -12.36
N ALA A 291 3.80 1.95 -11.43
CA ALA A 291 2.76 2.99 -11.57
C ALA A 291 2.76 4.08 -10.47
N SER A 292 3.93 4.56 -10.03
CA SER A 292 4.10 5.90 -9.42
C SER A 292 5.56 6.32 -9.29
N SER A 293 5.98 7.31 -10.08
CA SER A 293 7.14 8.17 -9.80
C SER A 293 6.72 9.62 -10.09
N PRO A 294 6.89 10.58 -9.15
CA PRO A 294 6.28 11.90 -9.28
C PRO A 294 7.11 12.84 -10.17
N VAL A 295 6.80 12.87 -11.47
CA VAL A 295 7.29 13.93 -12.37
C VAL A 295 6.65 15.26 -11.95
N SER A 296 7.47 16.17 -11.43
CA SER A 296 7.07 17.49 -10.96
C SER A 296 7.18 18.56 -12.04
N PHE A 297 6.72 19.77 -11.71
CA PHE A 297 6.86 21.04 -12.45
C PHE A 297 5.96 21.25 -13.70
N PRO A 298 5.72 22.51 -14.14
CA PRO A 298 5.94 23.81 -13.47
C PRO A 298 4.68 24.71 -13.38
N SER A 299 4.56 25.51 -12.32
CA SER A 299 3.77 26.77 -12.27
C SER A 299 4.06 27.54 -10.97
N GLN A 300 3.95 28.89 -11.02
CA GLN A 300 4.52 29.87 -10.07
C GLN A 300 6.06 29.96 -10.27
N LEU A 301 6.65 30.98 -10.90
CA LEU A 301 6.32 32.41 -11.03
C LEU A 301 6.22 33.15 -9.68
N HIS A 302 7.35 33.76 -9.31
CA HIS A 302 7.57 34.86 -8.36
C HIS A 302 6.51 35.15 -7.28
N THR A 303 6.90 34.97 -6.01
CA THR A 303 7.00 36.14 -5.10
C THR A 303 8.08 35.91 -4.03
N ASP A 304 8.84 36.98 -3.75
CA ASP A 304 9.62 37.32 -2.55
C ASP A 304 10.68 36.35 -1.97
N SER A 305 11.94 36.72 -2.23
CA SER A 305 13.20 36.09 -1.78
C SER A 305 13.53 36.30 -0.28
N ALA A 306 12.53 36.45 0.59
CA ALA A 306 12.74 36.82 2.01
C ALA A 306 12.83 35.62 2.96
N ALA A 307 12.03 34.57 2.74
CA ALA A 307 11.79 33.52 3.74
C ALA A 307 12.97 32.55 3.95
N GLU A 308 13.86 32.38 2.97
CA GLU A 308 15.00 31.46 3.08
C GLU A 308 16.10 32.03 4.00
N GLU A 309 16.32 33.35 4.02
CA GLU A 309 17.34 33.97 4.88
C GLU A 309 17.01 33.86 6.37
N ASP A 310 15.74 34.00 6.75
CA ASP A 310 15.33 33.93 8.16
C ASP A 310 15.52 32.53 8.77
N THR A 311 15.41 31.47 7.96
CA THR A 311 15.65 30.09 8.46
C THR A 311 17.12 29.82 8.78
N ASP A 312 18.06 30.33 7.97
CA ASP A 312 19.49 30.22 8.28
C ASP A 312 19.91 31.19 9.40
N ARG A 313 19.27 32.37 9.52
CA ARG A 313 19.46 33.28 10.68
C ARG A 313 19.01 32.63 11.99
N GLU A 314 17.80 32.06 12.08
CA GLU A 314 17.33 31.38 13.30
C GLU A 314 18.21 30.16 13.65
N ARG A 315 18.72 29.45 12.63
CA ARG A 315 19.68 28.36 12.82
C ARG A 315 21.00 28.83 13.43
N VAL A 316 21.48 30.01 13.05
CA VAL A 316 22.68 30.65 13.63
C VAL A 316 22.42 31.12 15.06
N VAL A 317 21.26 31.74 15.33
CA VAL A 317 20.81 32.13 16.68
C VAL A 317 20.74 30.93 17.61
N MET A 318 20.08 29.83 17.22
CA MET A 318 20.02 28.61 18.05
C MET A 318 21.40 28.02 18.33
N LYS A 319 22.33 28.08 17.35
CA LYS A 319 23.71 27.61 17.55
C LYS A 319 24.49 28.49 18.53
N LEU A 320 24.29 29.81 18.51
CA LEU A 320 24.88 30.73 19.50
C LEU A 320 24.24 30.55 20.88
N GLN A 321 22.92 30.39 20.98
CA GLN A 321 22.22 30.13 22.25
C GLN A 321 22.72 28.86 22.95
N SER A 322 23.13 27.85 22.15
CA SER A 322 23.75 26.60 22.65
C SER A 322 25.18 26.77 23.18
N MET A 323 25.87 27.86 22.85
CA MET A 323 27.24 28.18 23.30
C MET A 323 27.24 29.24 24.41
N PHE A 324 26.35 30.23 24.28
CA PHE A 324 26.16 31.39 25.15
C PHE A 324 24.80 31.27 25.86
N SER A 325 24.64 30.23 26.67
CA SER A 325 23.38 29.92 27.38
C SER A 325 22.96 30.95 28.46
N TYR A 326 23.81 31.95 28.68
CA TYR A 326 23.62 33.09 29.58
C TYR A 326 23.32 34.42 28.85
N CYS A 327 23.28 34.41 27.51
CA CYS A 327 22.85 35.56 26.71
C CYS A 327 21.36 35.42 26.35
N ASP A 328 20.61 36.52 26.43
CA ASP A 328 19.19 36.54 26.04
C ASP A 328 19.02 36.36 24.52
N ARG A 329 17.96 35.64 24.12
CA ARG A 329 17.68 35.31 22.71
C ARG A 329 17.59 36.56 21.82
N GLU A 330 16.89 37.58 22.30
CA GLU A 330 16.68 38.85 21.58
C GLU A 330 18.00 39.57 21.28
N TYR A 331 18.96 39.52 22.22
CA TYR A 331 20.31 40.09 22.03
C TYR A 331 21.15 39.29 21.01
N LEU A 332 20.97 37.98 20.97
CA LEU A 332 21.60 37.13 19.93
C LEU A 332 20.98 37.38 18.55
N GLU A 333 19.67 37.61 18.47
CA GLU A 333 18.96 37.96 17.23
C GLU A 333 19.40 39.32 16.68
N ASP A 334 19.59 40.33 17.53
CA ASP A 334 20.16 41.63 17.16
C ASP A 334 21.60 41.50 16.62
N ILE A 335 22.47 40.74 17.29
CA ILE A 335 23.87 40.55 16.84
C ILE A 335 23.92 39.78 15.50
N VAL A 336 23.12 38.72 15.35
CA VAL A 336 23.06 37.94 14.10
C VAL A 336 22.50 38.79 12.95
N SER A 337 21.54 39.68 13.24
CA SER A 337 21.03 40.67 12.27
C SER A 337 22.10 41.67 11.86
N GLN A 338 22.85 42.24 12.81
CA GLN A 338 23.99 43.13 12.53
C GLN A 338 25.11 42.44 11.74
N CYS A 339 25.28 41.13 11.89
CA CYS A 339 26.25 40.31 11.16
C CYS A 339 25.71 39.74 9.84
N ASN A 340 24.53 40.15 9.35
CA ASN A 340 23.88 39.62 8.15
C ASN A 340 23.79 38.07 8.13
N GLY A 341 23.52 37.45 9.29
CA GLY A 341 23.46 35.98 9.42
C GLY A 341 24.82 35.28 9.59
N ASN A 342 25.95 35.98 9.57
CA ASN A 342 27.27 35.35 9.66
C ASN A 342 27.61 34.88 11.09
N TYR A 343 27.50 33.55 11.31
CA TYR A 343 27.84 32.89 12.58
C TYR A 343 29.22 33.28 13.13
N GLN A 344 30.26 33.35 12.29
CA GLN A 344 31.62 33.53 12.81
C GLN A 344 31.80 34.96 13.34
N GLN A 345 31.33 35.95 12.58
CA GLN A 345 31.38 37.36 13.00
C GLN A 345 30.55 37.62 14.27
N ALA A 346 29.39 36.99 14.39
CA ALA A 346 28.57 37.05 15.60
C ALA A 346 29.25 36.34 16.80
N TYR A 347 29.90 35.20 16.58
CA TYR A 347 30.66 34.49 17.62
C TYR A 347 31.88 35.29 18.10
N ASP A 348 32.62 35.92 17.19
CA ASP A 348 33.80 36.73 17.50
C ASP A 348 33.41 37.97 18.33
N LEU A 349 32.25 38.59 18.05
CA LEU A 349 31.68 39.69 18.85
C LEU A 349 31.15 39.27 20.23
N LEU A 350 30.82 38.00 20.42
CA LEU A 350 30.35 37.42 21.69
C LEU A 350 31.47 36.80 22.53
N SER A 351 32.70 36.75 22.01
CA SER A 351 33.87 36.15 22.68
C SER A 351 35.00 37.14 22.98
N ALA A 352 34.73 38.44 22.80
CA ALA A 352 35.61 39.58 23.12
C ALA A 352 35.24 40.25 24.46
#